data_AF-A0A438CVI3-F1
#
_entry.id   AF-A0A438CVI3-F1
#
_cell.length_a   1.000
_cell.length_b   1.000
_cell.length_c   1.000
_cell.angle_alpha   90.00
_cell.angle_beta   90.00
_cell.angle_gamma   90.00
#
_symmetry.space_group_name_H-M   'P 1'
#
loop_
_entity.id
_entity.type
_entity.pdbx_description
1 polymer ?
#
loop_
_entity_poly.entity_id
_entity_poly.type
_entity_poly.pdbx_seq_one_letter_code
_entity_poly.pdbx_strand_id
1 'polypeptide(L)'
;MASSASFSSTNDPITIQNSQDRQHPLLTINLSNITKLSSTNYHTWSLQIQSLLEGYDLHNFIDGAYTPPPPPSPSPSLVLHPQI
;
A
#
# COMPACT_ATOMS: atom_id res chain seq x y z
N MET A 1 -24.59 0.36 0.50
CA MET A 1 -23.96 0.54 1.82
C MET A 1 -22.62 1.21 1.57
N ALA A 2 -22.46 2.47 1.98
CA ALA A 2 -21.18 3.18 1.83
C ALA A 2 -20.31 2.86 3.04
N SER A 3 -19.14 2.26 2.81
CA SER A 3 -18.14 2.06 3.86
C SER A 3 -17.73 3.44 4.39
N SER A 4 -18.00 3.71 5.67
CA SER A 4 -17.47 4.88 6.35
C SER A 4 -15.95 4.75 6.36
N ALA A 5 -15.26 5.49 5.50
CA ALA A 5 -13.82 5.65 5.63
C ALA A 5 -13.57 6.37 6.95
N SER A 6 -13.05 5.65 7.95
CA SER A 6 -12.55 6.27 9.16
C SER A 6 -11.33 7.09 8.79
N PHE A 7 -11.46 8.41 8.71
CA PHE A 7 -10.33 9.30 8.50
C PHE A 7 -9.52 9.30 9.80
N SER A 8 -8.43 8.54 9.80
CA SER A 8 -7.43 8.53 10.87
C SER A 8 -6.79 9.92 10.97
N SER A 9 -6.51 10.35 12.21
CA SER A 9 -5.75 11.56 12.46
C SER A 9 -4.40 11.45 11.77
N THR A 10 -3.93 12.52 11.12
CA THR A 10 -2.70 12.54 10.30
C THR A 10 -1.44 12.05 11.03
N ASN A 11 -1.49 11.95 12.36
CA ASN A 11 -0.35 11.57 13.20
C ASN A 11 -0.25 10.08 13.50
N ASP A 12 -1.31 9.29 13.28
CA ASP A 12 -1.24 7.86 13.54
C ASP A 12 -0.50 7.17 12.39
N PRO A 13 0.48 6.28 12.69
CA PRO A 13 1.17 5.55 11.64
C PRO A 13 0.21 4.60 10.92
N ILE A 14 0.24 4.64 9.59
CA ILE A 14 -0.52 3.72 8.76
C ILE A 14 0.21 2.38 8.75
N THR A 15 -0.48 1.32 9.17
CA THR A 15 0.10 -0.03 9.23
C THR A 15 -0.67 -1.00 8.34
N ILE A 16 0.03 -1.61 7.38
CA ILE A 16 -0.47 -2.73 6.58
C ILE A 16 -0.14 -4.02 7.34
N GLN A 17 -1.17 -4.69 7.82
CA GLN A 17 -1.02 -5.91 8.62
C GLN A 17 -0.76 -7.13 7.74
N ASN A 18 0.12 -8.02 8.20
CA ASN A 18 0.25 -9.35 7.62
C ASN A 18 -0.89 -10.23 8.17
N SER A 19 -1.68 -10.84 7.29
CA SER A 19 -2.80 -11.71 7.69
C SER A 19 -2.33 -13.04 8.30
N GLN A 20 -1.13 -13.50 7.93
CA GLN A 20 -0.52 -14.73 8.42
C GLN A 20 0.28 -14.53 9.70
N ASP A 21 0.76 -13.30 9.94
CA ASP A 21 1.56 -12.96 11.11
C ASP A 21 1.21 -11.56 11.66
N ARG A 22 0.36 -11.54 12.67
CA ARG A 22 -0.13 -10.27 13.26
C ARG A 22 0.92 -9.55 14.12
N GLN A 23 2.02 -10.22 14.47
CA GLN A 23 3.08 -9.61 15.29
C GLN A 23 4.10 -8.87 14.41
N HIS A 24 4.15 -9.21 13.12
CA HIS A 24 5.09 -8.67 12.15
C HIS A 24 4.33 -8.02 10.97
N PRO A 25 3.96 -6.73 11.08
CA PRO A 25 3.27 -6.04 10.00
C PRO A 25 4.14 -5.96 8.74
N LEU A 26 3.49 -5.92 7.57
CA LEU A 26 4.18 -5.84 6.28
C LEU A 26 4.84 -4.48 6.07
N LEU A 27 4.18 -3.42 6.53
CA LEU A 27 4.65 -2.05 6.35
C LEU A 27 4.03 -1.14 7.40
N THR A 28 4.84 -0.29 8.02
CA THR A 28 4.39 0.81 8.88
C THR A 28 4.96 2.13 8.35
N ILE A 29 4.08 3.03 7.93
CA ILE A 29 4.42 4.36 7.42
C ILE A 29 4.04 5.40 8.48
N ASN A 30 5.01 6.22 8.87
CA ASN A 30 4.78 7.35 9.76
C ASN A 30 4.61 8.64 8.96
N LEU A 31 3.48 9.34 9.14
CA LEU A 31 3.15 10.59 8.44
C LEU A 31 3.27 11.84 9.31
N SER A 32 3.77 11.73 10.55
CA SER A 32 3.81 12.84 11.52
C SER A 32 4.62 14.06 11.07
N ASN A 33 5.59 13.87 10.16
CA ASN A 33 6.41 14.95 9.61
C ASN A 33 5.88 15.49 8.26
N ILE A 34 4.77 14.95 7.76
CA ILE A 34 4.14 15.40 6.52
C ILE A 34 3.10 16.48 6.85
N THR A 35 3.24 17.64 6.23
CA THR A 35 2.25 18.72 6.35
C THR A 35 0.90 18.24 5.82
N LYS A 36 -0.19 18.54 6.52
CA LYS A 36 -1.53 18.23 6.03
C LYS A 36 -1.83 19.05 4.76
N LEU A 37 -2.33 18.37 3.72
CA LEU A 37 -2.71 19.02 2.47
C LEU A 37 -3.79 20.09 2.69
N SER A 38 -3.59 21.26 2.09
CA SER A 38 -4.50 22.39 2.03
C SER A 38 -4.53 22.96 0.60
N SER A 39 -5.41 23.93 0.36
CA SER A 39 -5.52 24.59 -0.96
C SER A 39 -4.29 25.42 -1.34
N THR A 40 -3.39 25.72 -0.41
CA THR A 40 -2.25 26.63 -0.62
C THR A 40 -0.88 25.96 -0.51
N ASN A 41 -0.81 24.69 -0.12
CA ASN A 41 0.48 24.03 0.18
C ASN A 41 0.77 22.78 -0.67
N TYR A 42 0.02 22.58 -1.76
CA TYR A 42 0.16 21.39 -2.62
C TYR A 42 1.61 21.12 -3.04
N HIS A 43 2.36 22.17 -3.41
CA HIS A 43 3.75 22.02 -3.84
C HIS A 43 4.63 21.41 -2.73
N THR A 44 4.59 21.98 -1.52
CA THR A 44 5.33 21.45 -0.37
C THR A 44 4.86 20.05 0.01
N TRP A 45 3.55 19.83 0.05
CA TRP A 45 2.97 18.52 0.36
C TRP A 45 3.43 17.44 -0.63
N SER A 46 3.42 17.75 -1.93
CA SER A 46 3.83 16.82 -2.99
C SER A 46 5.29 16.40 -2.84
N LEU A 47 6.19 17.35 -2.57
CA LEU A 47 7.62 17.04 -2.37
C LEU A 47 7.84 16.17 -1.13
N GLN A 48 7.10 16.42 -0.05
CA GLN A 48 7.16 15.61 1.17
C GLN A 48 6.67 14.18 0.93
N ILE A 49 5.59 13.99 0.17
CA ILE A 49 5.09 12.67 -0.20
C ILE A 49 6.06 11.94 -1.13
N GLN A 50 6.63 12.61 -2.13
CA GLN A 50 7.62 12.01 -3.03
C GLN A 50 8.86 11.53 -2.26
N SER A 51 9.40 12.38 -1.38
CA SER A 51 10.56 12.04 -0.54
C SER A 51 10.26 10.86 0.40
N LEU A 52 9.04 10.80 0.94
CA LEU A 52 8.59 9.67 1.75
C LEU A 52 8.58 8.38 0.92
N LEU A 53 7.98 8.40 -0.26
CA LEU A 53 7.88 7.23 -1.13
C LEU A 53 9.26 6.74 -1.60
N GLU A 54 10.17 7.67 -1.95
CA GLU A 54 11.56 7.34 -2.27
C GLU A 54 12.28 6.70 -1.07
N GLY A 55 12.08 7.23 0.14
CA GLY A 55 12.69 6.68 1.37
C GLY A 55 12.24 5.25 1.71
N TYR A 56 11.08 4.81 1.21
CA TYR A 56 10.58 3.44 1.33
C TYR A 56 10.77 2.60 0.05
N ASP A 57 11.46 3.11 -0.98
CA ASP A 57 11.58 2.49 -2.31
C ASP A 57 10.23 2.15 -2.97
N LEU A 58 9.22 3.00 -2.70
CA LEU A 58 7.85 2.86 -3.20
C LEU A 58 7.56 3.78 -4.41
N HIS A 59 8.43 4.75 -4.69
CA HIS A 59 8.23 5.73 -5.76
C HIS A 59 7.97 5.08 -7.11
N ASN A 60 8.79 4.08 -7.43
CA ASN A 60 8.81 3.36 -8.70
C ASN A 60 7.54 2.49 -8.94
N PHE A 61 6.70 2.30 -7.92
CA PHE A 61 5.41 1.63 -8.04
C PHE A 61 4.28 2.58 -8.42
N ILE A 62 4.47 3.89 -8.27
CA ILE A 62 3.46 4.91 -8.55
C ILE A 62 3.74 5.61 -9.89
N ASP A 63 5.01 5.80 -10.24
CA ASP A 63 5.43 6.39 -11.52
C ASP A 63 5.23 5.44 -12.72
N GLY A 64 4.91 4.16 -12.46
CA GLY A 64 4.73 3.13 -13.47
C GLY A 64 6.02 2.56 -14.05
N ALA A 65 7.18 2.83 -13.42
CA ALA A 65 8.46 2.24 -13.81
C ALA A 65 8.49 0.73 -13.58
N TYR A 66 7.82 0.24 -12.53
CA TYR A 66 7.66 -1.19 -12.29
C TYR A 66 6.42 -1.76 -12.96
N THR A 67 6.62 -2.73 -13.86
CA THR A 67 5.53 -3.60 -14.35
C THR A 67 5.03 -4.49 -13.22
N PRO A 68 3.71 -4.52 -12.94
CA PRO A 68 3.13 -5.45 -11.99
C PRO A 68 3.54 -6.90 -12.31
N PRO A 69 3.73 -7.75 -11.30
CA PRO A 69 3.98 -9.17 -11.55
C PRO A 69 2.82 -9.78 -12.35
N PRO A 70 3.10 -10.76 -13.24
CA PRO A 70 2.05 -11.44 -13.99
C PRO A 70 1.04 -12.07 -13.03
N PRO A 71 -0.24 -12.17 -13.42
CA PRO A 71 -1.26 -12.81 -12.60
C PRO A 71 -0.80 -14.24 -12.25
N PRO A 72 -1.11 -14.73 -11.05
CA PRO A 72 -0.76 -16.09 -10.67
C PRO A 72 -1.30 -17.05 -11.72
N SER A 73 -0.44 -17.96 -12.20
CA SER A 73 -0.85 -18.98 -13.17
C SER A 73 -2.06 -19.71 -12.59
N PRO A 74 -3.13 -19.97 -13.37
CA PRO A 74 -4.21 -20.81 -12.89
C PRO A 74 -3.58 -22.13 -12.46
N SER A 75 -3.64 -22.44 -11.16
CA SER A 75 -3.26 -23.76 -10.66
C SER A 75 -4.02 -24.77 -11.52
N PRO A 76 -3.36 -25.79 -12.11
CA PRO A 76 -4.10 -26.85 -12.77
C PRO A 76 -4.95 -27.51 -11.70
N SER A 77 -6.23 -27.13 -11.66
CA SER A 77 -7.26 -27.76 -10.86
C SER A 77 -7.11 -29.25 -11.04
N LEU A 78 -6.99 -29.96 -9.92
CA LEU A 78 -7.09 -31.41 -9.78
C LEU A 78 -7.83 -32.01 -10.98
N VAL A 79 -7.08 -32.62 -11.90
CA VAL A 79 -7.67 -33.60 -12.82
C VAL A 79 -8.23 -34.67 -11.89
N LEU A 80 -9.54 -34.63 -11.66
CA LEU A 80 -10.30 -35.70 -11.05
C LEU A 80 -10.03 -36.92 -11.93
N HIS A 81 -9.07 -37.74 -11.50
CA HIS A 81 -8.84 -39.05 -12.09
C HIS A 81 -10.16 -39.81 -11.91
N PRO A 82 -10.82 -40.26 -13.01
CA PRO A 82 -11.97 -41.12 -12.85
C PRO A 82 -11.46 -42.41 -12.20
N GLN A 83 -11.94 -42.69 -10.99
CA GLN A 83 -11.83 -44.03 -10.43
C GLN A 83 -12.67 -44.95 -11.31
N ILE A 84 -11.98 -45.85 -12.03
CA ILE A 84 -12.55 -47.09 -12.56
C ILE A 84 -12.46 -48.18 -11.49
#